data_AF-A0A356TIK3-F1
#
_entry.id   AF-A0A356TIK3-F1
#
_cell.length_a   1.000
_cell.length_b   1.000
_cell.length_c   1.000
_cell.angle_alpha   90.00
_cell.angle_beta   90.00
_cell.angle_gamma   90.00
#
_symmetry.space_group_name_H-M   'P 1'
#
loop_
_entity.id
_entity.type
_entity.pdbx_description
1 polymer ?
#
loop_
_entity_poly.entity_id
_entity_poly.type
_entity_poly.pdbx_seq_one_letter_code
_entity_poly.pdbx_strand_id
1 'polypeptide(L)'
;MWTAGAQAPAFDRRSLGRAVAEFRAPVHILRESADGRVGLGFAGEVVPTRLLNGHSAYPLLATLPGLFPEWLGDRSFNETHGVRFPYVTGAMANGIATTDLVIEVARAGMIGFFGAAGLSFSRVEEALGRLEAALGGTGLAWGMNLIHSPNEPALEEAVADLYLRRGVTHVSAAAYLALTPAIVRYAAAGLSTDSAGAIRRSTHVFAKISRPETARHFLSPAPAAMLDALVAQGKLTAEQGALARRVPVAEDITVEADSGGHTDKQALTAVFPVIAELRDALAEAHGYQRPVRVGAAGGLGTPRSVAAAFSLGAAYVLTGSVNQSAVESGLSAEGKRMLAEAAMADVVMAPAADMFEQG
;
A
#
# COMPACT_ATOMS: atom_id res chain seq x y z
N MET A 1 -17.35 35.79 7.90
CA MET A 1 -18.20 36.08 6.73
C MET A 1 -17.44 35.66 5.49
N TRP A 2 -18.12 35.40 4.38
CA TRP A 2 -17.47 35.09 3.11
C TRP A 2 -17.85 36.14 2.07
N THR A 3 -16.86 36.61 1.33
CA THR A 3 -17.05 37.59 0.24
C THR A 3 -16.77 36.90 -1.08
N ALA A 4 -17.61 37.19 -2.08
CA ALA A 4 -17.43 36.64 -3.41
C ALA A 4 -16.19 37.22 -4.08
N GLY A 5 -15.36 36.37 -4.67
CA GLY A 5 -14.32 36.78 -5.60
C GLY A 5 -14.89 37.00 -6.99
N ALA A 6 -14.24 36.46 -8.01
CA ALA A 6 -14.73 36.51 -9.40
C ALA A 6 -15.99 35.65 -9.66
N GLN A 7 -16.37 34.80 -8.71
CA GLN A 7 -17.50 33.87 -8.84
C GLN A 7 -18.55 34.16 -7.77
N ALA A 8 -19.80 34.32 -8.21
CA ALA A 8 -20.94 34.41 -7.31
C ALA A 8 -21.15 33.06 -6.58
N PRO A 9 -21.70 33.08 -5.36
CA PRO A 9 -22.06 31.84 -4.67
C PRO A 9 -23.21 31.13 -5.37
N ALA A 10 -23.22 29.81 -5.26
CA ALA A 10 -24.21 28.95 -5.88
C ALA A 10 -25.15 28.34 -4.83
N PHE A 11 -26.46 28.50 -5.02
CA PHE A 11 -27.50 27.98 -4.12
C PHE A 11 -28.36 26.89 -4.80
N ASP A 12 -27.84 26.28 -5.86
CA ASP A 12 -28.49 25.23 -6.63
C ASP A 12 -27.82 23.86 -6.43
N ARG A 13 -28.57 22.78 -6.70
CA ARG A 13 -28.05 21.41 -6.53
C ARG A 13 -27.00 21.01 -7.57
N ARG A 14 -26.98 21.59 -8.77
CA ARG A 14 -26.04 21.19 -9.84
C ARG A 14 -24.61 21.57 -9.47
N SER A 15 -24.45 22.67 -8.73
CA SER A 15 -23.17 23.14 -8.21
C SER A 15 -22.49 22.18 -7.23
N LEU A 16 -23.22 21.21 -6.64
CA LEU A 16 -22.62 20.13 -5.85
C LEU A 16 -21.69 19.24 -6.69
N GLY A 17 -22.08 18.94 -7.94
CA GLY A 17 -21.24 18.13 -8.83
C GLY A 17 -19.92 18.81 -9.15
N ARG A 18 -19.93 20.13 -9.31
CA ARG A 18 -18.72 20.95 -9.48
C ARG A 18 -17.82 20.88 -8.25
N ALA A 19 -18.38 21.04 -7.05
CA ALA A 19 -17.61 20.94 -5.81
C ALA A 19 -16.94 19.57 -5.63
N VAL A 20 -17.60 18.48 -6.04
CA VAL A 20 -17.01 17.14 -6.03
C VAL A 20 -15.90 17.00 -7.07
N ALA A 21 -16.03 17.62 -8.24
CA ALA A 21 -15.00 17.57 -9.30
C ALA A 21 -13.78 18.45 -9.00
N GLU A 22 -13.97 19.61 -8.35
CA GLU A 22 -12.92 20.57 -7.99
C GLU A 22 -12.37 20.32 -6.57
N PHE A 23 -12.28 19.06 -6.15
CA PHE A 23 -11.95 18.65 -4.79
C PHE A 23 -10.58 19.15 -4.26
N ARG A 24 -9.69 19.63 -5.14
CA ARG A 24 -8.38 20.21 -4.76
C ARG A 24 -8.46 21.67 -4.33
N ALA A 25 -9.57 22.35 -4.58
CA ALA A 25 -9.80 23.72 -4.16
C ALA A 25 -10.68 23.76 -2.90
N PRO A 26 -10.50 24.74 -2.01
CA PRO A 26 -11.41 24.93 -0.90
C PRO A 26 -12.81 25.30 -1.40
N VAL A 27 -13.84 24.74 -0.76
CA VAL A 27 -15.24 25.09 -0.99
C VAL A 27 -15.85 25.57 0.31
N HIS A 28 -16.50 26.72 0.28
CA HIS A 28 -17.12 27.33 1.45
C HIS A 28 -18.61 27.02 1.48
N ILE A 29 -19.13 26.57 2.61
CA ILE A 29 -20.57 26.37 2.82
C ILE A 29 -21.14 27.66 3.39
N LEU A 30 -22.11 28.23 2.68
CA LEU A 30 -22.65 29.56 2.93
C LEU A 30 -24.13 29.50 3.22
N ARG A 31 -24.65 30.53 3.88
CA ARG A 31 -26.09 30.80 3.93
C ARG A 31 -26.43 32.07 3.17
N GLU A 32 -27.53 32.08 2.43
CA GLU A 32 -27.98 33.23 1.63
C GLU A 32 -28.40 34.43 2.50
N SER A 33 -29.01 34.15 3.66
CA SER A 33 -29.44 35.10 4.69
C SER A 33 -29.64 34.34 6.01
N ALA A 34 -30.08 34.97 7.11
CA ALA A 34 -30.23 34.30 8.42
C ALA A 34 -31.06 32.98 8.36
N ASP A 35 -32.16 32.98 7.59
CA ASP A 35 -33.04 31.83 7.38
C ASP A 35 -33.02 31.30 5.93
N GLY A 36 -32.05 31.78 5.13
CA GLY A 36 -31.95 31.50 3.70
C GLY A 36 -31.41 30.11 3.37
N ARG A 37 -31.36 29.83 2.07
CA ARG A 37 -30.81 28.58 1.53
C ARG A 37 -29.34 28.40 1.89
N VAL A 38 -28.92 27.14 1.97
CA VAL A 38 -27.50 26.78 2.07
C VAL A 38 -26.93 26.63 0.66
N GLY A 39 -25.75 27.20 0.42
CA GLY A 39 -25.08 27.21 -0.86
C GLY A 39 -23.57 27.04 -0.73
N LEU A 40 -22.88 27.18 -1.86
CA LEU A 40 -21.45 26.97 -2.02
C LEU A 40 -20.77 28.26 -2.51
N GLY A 41 -19.66 28.62 -1.89
CA GLY A 41 -18.74 29.66 -2.36
C GLY A 41 -17.48 29.02 -2.93
N PHE A 42 -17.12 29.40 -4.16
CA PHE A 42 -15.89 28.99 -4.84
C PHE A 42 -14.97 30.21 -4.97
N ALA A 43 -13.66 30.05 -4.72
CA ALA A 43 -12.63 31.07 -4.97
C ALA A 43 -12.96 32.48 -4.43
N GLY A 44 -13.48 32.56 -3.20
CA GLY A 44 -13.72 33.83 -2.48
C GLY A 44 -12.96 33.90 -1.16
N GLU A 45 -13.11 35.00 -0.43
CA GLU A 45 -12.33 35.24 0.78
C GLU A 45 -13.17 35.11 2.05
N VAL A 46 -12.61 34.42 3.04
CA VAL A 46 -13.15 34.39 4.40
C VAL A 46 -12.67 35.63 5.14
N VAL A 47 -13.58 36.56 5.40
CA VAL A 47 -13.28 37.86 5.99
C VAL A 47 -13.98 38.00 7.36
N PRO A 48 -13.28 38.47 8.41
CA PRO A 48 -13.91 38.85 9.67
C PRO A 48 -14.97 39.95 9.48
N THR A 49 -16.10 39.88 10.18
CA THR A 49 -17.22 40.83 10.03
C THR A 49 -16.78 42.30 10.19
N ARG A 50 -15.86 42.58 11.11
CA ARG A 50 -15.32 43.94 11.36
C ARG A 50 -14.55 44.54 10.18
N LEU A 51 -14.12 43.72 9.23
CA LEU A 51 -13.35 44.14 8.05
C LEU A 51 -14.21 44.21 6.77
N LEU A 52 -15.51 43.97 6.87
CA LEU A 52 -16.38 43.98 5.69
C LEU A 52 -16.52 45.36 5.05
N ASN A 53 -16.40 46.47 5.81
CA ASN A 53 -16.45 47.84 5.30
C ASN A 53 -17.61 48.11 4.30
N GLY A 54 -18.77 47.47 4.51
CA GLY A 54 -19.95 47.62 3.64
C GLY A 54 -20.00 46.72 2.40
N HIS A 55 -19.02 45.84 2.18
CA HIS A 55 -19.04 44.87 1.09
C HIS A 55 -20.11 43.79 1.31
N SER A 56 -20.74 43.36 0.21
CA SER A 56 -21.69 42.24 0.22
C SER A 56 -20.99 40.96 0.67
N ALA A 57 -21.57 40.30 1.67
CA ALA A 57 -21.00 39.10 2.24
C ALA A 57 -22.08 38.14 2.71
N TYR A 58 -21.73 36.86 2.71
CA TYR A 58 -22.60 35.77 3.10
C TYR A 58 -22.14 35.19 4.44
N PRO A 59 -23.08 34.83 5.34
CA PRO A 59 -22.76 34.00 6.50
C PRO A 59 -22.00 32.73 6.08
N LEU A 60 -20.81 32.54 6.64
CA LEU A 60 -19.99 31.34 6.45
C LEU A 60 -20.42 30.31 7.49
N LEU A 61 -20.86 29.13 7.03
CA LEU A 61 -21.25 28.01 7.89
C LEU A 61 -20.09 27.04 8.09
N ALA A 62 -19.36 26.71 7.03
CA ALA A 62 -18.22 25.79 7.09
C ALA A 62 -17.24 26.06 5.94
N THR A 63 -16.03 25.50 6.03
CA THR A 63 -15.10 25.41 4.90
C THR A 63 -14.65 23.97 4.76
N LEU A 64 -14.76 23.43 3.55
CA LEU A 64 -14.15 22.18 3.16
C LEU A 64 -12.80 22.53 2.53
N PRO A 65 -11.67 22.12 3.12
CA PRO A 65 -10.36 22.38 2.54
C PRO A 65 -10.18 21.58 1.25
N GLY A 66 -9.21 21.98 0.43
CA GLY A 66 -8.78 21.16 -0.70
C GLY A 66 -8.25 19.81 -0.21
N LEU A 67 -8.74 18.73 -0.83
CA LEU A 67 -8.31 17.36 -0.58
C LEU A 67 -7.42 16.89 -1.74
N PHE A 68 -6.33 16.24 -1.41
CA PHE A 68 -5.36 15.74 -2.38
C PHE A 68 -5.26 14.24 -2.18
N PRO A 69 -5.66 13.40 -3.16
CA PRO A 69 -5.54 11.95 -3.03
C PRO A 69 -4.10 11.49 -2.76
N GLU A 70 -3.11 12.27 -3.20
CA GLU A 70 -1.69 12.08 -2.91
C GLU A 70 -1.31 12.26 -1.42
N TRP A 71 -2.22 12.78 -0.61
CA TRP A 71 -2.03 13.05 0.83
C TRP A 71 -2.95 12.19 1.71
N LEU A 72 -3.72 11.27 1.13
CA LEU A 72 -4.40 10.25 1.90
C LEU A 72 -3.36 9.29 2.49
N GLY A 73 -3.56 8.78 3.69
CA GLY A 73 -2.61 7.88 4.34
C GLY A 73 -1.34 8.58 4.85
N ASP A 74 -0.23 7.86 4.85
CA ASP A 74 1.04 8.33 5.42
C ASP A 74 1.96 8.86 4.32
N ARG A 75 2.32 10.14 4.41
CA ARG A 75 3.18 10.80 3.41
C ARG A 75 4.55 10.15 3.27
N SER A 76 5.07 9.58 4.36
CA SER A 76 6.36 8.89 4.35
C SER A 76 6.35 7.65 3.44
N PHE A 77 5.19 7.06 3.15
CA PHE A 77 5.08 5.98 2.17
C PHE A 77 5.45 6.47 0.77
N ASN A 78 4.83 7.56 0.33
CA ASN A 78 5.12 8.17 -0.97
C ASN A 78 6.58 8.57 -1.12
N GLU A 79 7.15 9.17 -0.07
CA GLU A 79 8.54 9.62 -0.05
C GLU A 79 9.52 8.44 -0.06
N THR A 80 9.23 7.37 0.70
CA THR A 80 10.10 6.19 0.78
C THR A 80 10.10 5.41 -0.54
N HIS A 81 8.94 5.26 -1.17
CA HIS A 81 8.79 4.40 -2.35
C HIS A 81 8.79 5.19 -3.67
N GLY A 82 8.87 6.51 -3.65
CA GLY A 82 8.86 7.34 -4.87
C GLY A 82 7.55 7.27 -5.65
N VAL A 83 6.42 7.02 -4.96
CA VAL A 83 5.10 6.89 -5.58
C VAL A 83 4.25 8.14 -5.38
N ARG A 84 3.34 8.41 -6.33
CA ARG A 84 2.38 9.53 -6.26
C ARG A 84 1.23 9.24 -5.29
N PHE A 85 0.71 8.01 -5.29
CA PHE A 85 -0.39 7.60 -4.42
C PHE A 85 0.04 6.45 -3.51
N PRO A 86 -0.38 6.44 -2.24
CA PRO A 86 -0.13 5.34 -1.32
C PRO A 86 -1.12 4.19 -1.60
N TYR A 87 -0.96 3.61 -2.78
CA TYR A 87 -1.85 2.62 -3.36
C TYR A 87 -1.02 1.52 -4.00
N VAL A 88 -1.36 0.30 -3.62
CA VAL A 88 -0.66 -0.92 -4.00
C VAL A 88 -1.63 -1.84 -4.76
N THR A 89 -1.15 -2.47 -5.83
CA THR A 89 -1.85 -3.64 -6.39
C THR A 89 -1.12 -4.90 -5.96
N GLY A 90 -1.82 -5.75 -5.22
CA GLY A 90 -1.28 -7.00 -4.70
C GLY A 90 -0.94 -8.00 -5.80
N ALA A 91 0.02 -8.86 -5.49
CA ALA A 91 0.33 -10.01 -6.33
C ALA A 91 -0.87 -10.98 -6.38
N MET A 92 -1.14 -11.50 -7.58
CA MET A 92 -2.14 -12.54 -7.82
C MET A 92 -1.44 -13.71 -8.51
N ALA A 93 -1.53 -14.90 -7.92
CA ALA A 93 -0.73 -16.08 -8.27
C ALA A 93 -0.82 -16.49 -9.75
N ASN A 94 0.12 -17.34 -10.17
CA ASN A 94 0.20 -17.91 -11.52
C ASN A 94 0.26 -16.85 -12.64
N GLY A 95 0.88 -15.70 -12.36
CA GLY A 95 1.00 -14.61 -13.33
C GLY A 95 -0.31 -13.87 -13.62
N ILE A 96 -1.36 -14.04 -12.80
CA ILE A 96 -2.61 -13.26 -12.93
C ILE A 96 -2.32 -11.77 -12.73
N ALA A 97 -1.46 -11.43 -11.77
CA ALA A 97 -0.83 -10.12 -11.74
C ALA A 97 0.34 -10.12 -12.73
N THR A 98 0.07 -9.69 -13.95
CA THR A 98 1.01 -9.72 -15.09
C THR A 98 2.06 -8.62 -14.97
N THR A 99 3.07 -8.70 -15.82
CA THR A 99 4.03 -7.61 -16.00
C THR A 99 3.36 -6.36 -16.59
N ASP A 100 2.37 -6.50 -17.47
CA ASP A 100 1.61 -5.37 -18.03
C ASP A 100 0.82 -4.61 -16.96
N LEU A 101 0.16 -5.34 -16.05
CA LEU A 101 -0.52 -4.72 -14.92
C LEU A 101 0.45 -3.91 -14.05
N VAL A 102 1.61 -4.49 -13.73
CA VAL A 102 2.64 -3.81 -12.93
C VAL A 102 3.18 -2.56 -13.65
N ILE A 103 3.40 -2.64 -14.97
CA ILE A 103 3.88 -1.50 -15.78
C ILE A 103 2.87 -0.35 -15.74
N GLU A 104 1.58 -0.63 -15.96
CA GLU A 104 0.56 0.41 -15.98
C GLU A 104 0.33 1.03 -14.59
N VAL A 105 0.37 0.21 -13.53
CA VAL A 105 0.30 0.70 -12.14
C VAL A 105 1.49 1.60 -11.80
N ALA A 106 2.70 1.20 -12.19
CA ALA A 106 3.91 2.01 -11.98
C ALA A 106 3.84 3.35 -12.72
N ARG A 107 3.40 3.34 -13.98
CA ARG A 107 3.20 4.56 -14.80
C ARG A 107 2.15 5.50 -14.22
N ALA A 108 1.13 4.95 -13.56
CA ALA A 108 0.11 5.73 -12.87
C ALA A 108 0.61 6.34 -11.53
N GLY A 109 1.87 6.10 -11.14
CA GLY A 109 2.46 6.61 -9.91
C GLY A 109 2.04 5.83 -8.67
N MET A 110 1.78 4.53 -8.83
CA MET A 110 1.46 3.58 -7.77
C MET A 110 2.50 2.45 -7.79
N ILE A 111 2.40 1.46 -6.89
CA ILE A 111 3.28 0.29 -6.92
C ILE A 111 2.47 -1.00 -7.16
N GLY A 112 2.94 -1.80 -8.12
CA GLY A 112 2.38 -3.12 -8.40
C GLY A 112 3.37 -4.24 -8.13
N PHE A 113 2.86 -5.38 -7.65
CA PHE A 113 3.67 -6.58 -7.42
C PHE A 113 3.31 -7.69 -8.41
N PHE A 114 4.31 -8.19 -9.13
CA PHE A 114 4.12 -9.30 -10.08
C PHE A 114 3.75 -10.61 -9.36
N GLY A 115 2.84 -11.37 -9.97
CA GLY A 115 2.29 -12.63 -9.47
C GLY A 115 3.19 -13.85 -9.62
N ALA A 116 4.31 -13.88 -8.90
CA ALA A 116 5.32 -14.95 -9.03
C ALA A 116 4.92 -16.32 -8.44
N ALA A 117 4.00 -16.35 -7.47
CA ALA A 117 3.60 -17.59 -6.79
C ALA A 117 3.05 -18.63 -7.80
N GLY A 118 3.54 -19.87 -7.72
CA GLY A 118 3.16 -20.98 -8.61
C GLY A 118 3.86 -20.99 -9.97
N LEU A 119 4.71 -20.00 -10.29
CA LEU A 119 5.51 -19.97 -11.51
C LEU A 119 6.87 -20.63 -11.30
N SER A 120 7.43 -21.22 -12.37
CA SER A 120 8.80 -21.73 -12.36
C SER A 120 9.81 -20.59 -12.25
N PHE A 121 11.01 -20.89 -11.73
CA PHE A 121 12.13 -19.94 -11.68
C PHE A 121 12.38 -19.24 -13.03
N SER A 122 12.38 -19.99 -14.13
CA SER A 122 12.59 -19.44 -15.48
C SER A 122 11.51 -18.44 -15.90
N ARG A 123 10.25 -18.64 -15.50
CA ARG A 123 9.17 -17.69 -15.78
C ARG A 123 9.27 -16.44 -14.92
N VAL A 124 9.71 -16.58 -13.67
CA VAL A 124 10.01 -15.43 -12.80
C VAL A 124 11.15 -14.60 -13.39
N GLU A 125 12.20 -15.24 -13.90
CA GLU A 125 13.33 -14.56 -14.56
C GLU A 125 12.91 -13.85 -15.85
N GLU A 126 12.10 -14.48 -16.70
CA GLU A 126 11.53 -13.86 -17.91
C GLU A 126 10.68 -12.62 -17.58
N ALA A 127 9.79 -12.75 -16.59
CA ALA A 127 8.93 -11.64 -16.15
C ALA A 127 9.76 -10.47 -15.60
N LEU A 128 10.79 -10.76 -14.81
CA LEU A 128 11.73 -9.76 -14.31
C LEU A 128 12.43 -9.03 -15.45
N GLY A 129 12.95 -9.75 -16.44
CA GLY A 129 13.59 -9.16 -17.62
C GLY A 129 12.67 -8.21 -18.38
N ARG A 130 11.38 -8.54 -18.51
CA ARG A 130 10.39 -7.65 -19.13
C ARG A 130 10.13 -6.39 -18.30
N LEU A 131 10.01 -6.50 -16.98
CA LEU A 131 9.80 -5.36 -16.09
C LEU A 131 11.01 -4.41 -16.10
N GLU A 132 12.22 -4.96 -16.04
CA GLU A 132 13.46 -4.17 -16.15
C GLU A 132 13.55 -3.46 -17.51
N ALA A 133 13.21 -4.13 -18.61
CA ALA A 133 13.22 -3.51 -19.93
C ALA A 133 12.21 -2.35 -20.05
N ALA A 134 11.05 -2.46 -19.39
CA ALA A 134 9.98 -1.47 -19.47
C ALA A 134 10.12 -0.32 -18.46
N LEU A 135 10.66 -0.58 -17.27
CA LEU A 135 10.66 0.33 -16.12
C LEU A 135 12.06 0.63 -15.56
N GLY A 136 13.08 -0.15 -15.94
CA GLY A 136 14.45 0.05 -15.50
C GLY A 136 14.97 1.44 -15.84
N GLY A 137 15.61 2.11 -14.88
CA GLY A 137 16.16 3.46 -15.05
C GLY A 137 15.12 4.59 -15.09
N THR A 138 13.82 4.30 -15.08
CA THR A 138 12.75 5.33 -15.10
C THR A 138 12.55 6.00 -13.73
N GLY A 139 13.02 5.37 -12.65
CA GLY A 139 12.75 5.79 -11.28
C GLY A 139 11.36 5.42 -10.75
N LEU A 140 10.51 4.78 -11.57
CA LEU A 140 9.20 4.30 -11.14
C LEU A 140 9.30 3.07 -10.24
N ALA A 141 8.45 3.01 -9.22
CA ALA A 141 8.41 1.90 -8.27
C ALA A 141 7.60 0.72 -8.80
N TRP A 142 8.16 -0.47 -8.67
CA TRP A 142 7.52 -1.75 -8.99
C TRP A 142 8.18 -2.84 -8.16
N GLY A 143 7.51 -3.97 -8.01
CA GLY A 143 8.04 -5.06 -7.21
C GLY A 143 7.63 -6.45 -7.69
N MET A 144 8.20 -7.44 -7.02
CA MET A 144 7.97 -8.85 -7.27
C MET A 144 7.37 -9.53 -6.05
N ASN A 145 6.51 -10.53 -6.24
CA ASN A 145 6.15 -11.39 -5.13
C ASN A 145 7.33 -12.32 -4.76
N LEU A 146 7.62 -12.44 -3.46
CA LEU A 146 8.52 -13.44 -2.89
C LEU A 146 7.69 -14.31 -1.95
N ILE A 147 7.05 -15.34 -2.50
CA ILE A 147 6.15 -16.22 -1.76
C ILE A 147 6.94 -17.16 -0.86
N HIS A 148 6.40 -17.44 0.33
CA HIS A 148 6.92 -18.54 1.14
C HIS A 148 6.57 -19.88 0.48
N SER A 149 7.56 -20.76 0.33
CA SER A 149 7.36 -22.12 -0.21
C SER A 149 7.90 -23.16 0.77
N PRO A 150 7.12 -23.57 1.79
CA PRO A 150 7.58 -24.48 2.85
C PRO A 150 8.17 -25.79 2.33
N ASN A 151 7.59 -26.33 1.25
CA ASN A 151 8.00 -27.58 0.63
C ASN A 151 9.18 -27.41 -0.35
N GLU A 152 9.52 -26.17 -0.73
CA GLU A 152 10.57 -25.83 -1.71
C GLU A 152 11.46 -24.67 -1.24
N PRO A 153 12.11 -24.75 -0.07
CA PRO A 153 12.92 -23.64 0.48
C PRO A 153 14.11 -23.26 -0.41
N ALA A 154 14.61 -24.19 -1.22
CA ALA A 154 15.66 -23.92 -2.20
C ALA A 154 15.17 -23.00 -3.34
N LEU A 155 13.91 -23.11 -3.74
CA LEU A 155 13.30 -22.24 -4.75
C LEU A 155 13.16 -20.82 -4.21
N GLU A 156 12.65 -20.68 -2.97
CA GLU A 156 12.53 -19.38 -2.30
C GLU A 156 13.88 -18.65 -2.23
N GLU A 157 14.94 -19.36 -1.83
CA GLU A 157 16.28 -18.79 -1.77
C GLU A 157 16.84 -18.45 -3.16
N ALA A 158 16.62 -19.29 -4.17
CA ALA A 158 17.05 -19.00 -5.54
C ALA A 158 16.37 -17.74 -6.11
N VAL A 159 15.07 -17.57 -5.85
CA VAL A 159 14.31 -16.39 -6.27
C VAL A 159 14.78 -15.14 -5.52
N ALA A 160 14.99 -15.21 -4.21
CA ALA A 160 15.56 -14.10 -3.44
C ALA A 160 16.96 -13.70 -3.97
N ASP A 161 17.76 -14.69 -4.38
CA ASP A 161 19.09 -14.47 -4.94
C ASP A 161 19.05 -13.81 -6.32
N LEU A 162 18.12 -14.25 -7.17
CA LEU A 162 17.83 -13.60 -8.45
C LEU A 162 17.47 -12.13 -8.23
N TYR A 163 16.53 -11.84 -7.34
CA TYR A 163 16.07 -10.49 -7.05
C TYR A 163 17.20 -9.58 -6.57
N LEU A 164 18.05 -10.06 -5.65
CA LEU A 164 19.19 -9.30 -5.16
C LEU A 164 20.24 -9.05 -6.25
N ARG A 165 20.60 -10.06 -7.05
CA ARG A 165 21.55 -9.88 -8.16
C ARG A 165 21.06 -8.91 -9.23
N ARG A 166 19.75 -8.88 -9.46
CA ARG A 166 19.09 -8.03 -10.46
C ARG A 166 18.70 -6.65 -9.92
N GLY A 167 18.94 -6.38 -8.64
CA GLY A 167 18.65 -5.08 -8.03
C GLY A 167 17.16 -4.79 -7.91
N VAL A 168 16.32 -5.82 -7.75
CA VAL A 168 14.91 -5.63 -7.38
C VAL A 168 14.87 -5.00 -5.99
N THR A 169 14.21 -3.85 -5.88
CA THR A 169 14.19 -3.06 -4.64
C THR A 169 12.95 -3.33 -3.81
N HIS A 170 11.84 -3.82 -4.38
CA HIS A 170 10.58 -4.02 -3.66
C HIS A 170 10.10 -5.48 -3.81
N VAL A 171 9.80 -6.14 -2.68
CA VAL A 171 9.14 -7.44 -2.68
C VAL A 171 7.90 -7.47 -1.81
N SER A 172 6.88 -8.18 -2.27
CA SER A 172 5.73 -8.57 -1.46
C SER A 172 6.00 -9.94 -0.85
N ALA A 173 6.19 -9.99 0.47
CA ALA A 173 6.31 -11.23 1.24
C ALA A 173 4.92 -11.68 1.70
N ALA A 174 4.45 -12.82 1.20
CA ALA A 174 3.14 -13.38 1.52
C ALA A 174 3.25 -14.86 1.90
N ALA A 175 2.24 -15.36 2.63
CA ALA A 175 2.15 -16.74 3.13
C ALA A 175 3.24 -17.18 4.13
N TYR A 176 3.99 -16.23 4.72
CA TYR A 176 4.96 -16.55 5.76
C TYR A 176 4.27 -16.81 7.09
N LEU A 177 4.55 -17.95 7.72
CA LEU A 177 4.18 -18.23 9.11
C LEU A 177 5.29 -17.82 10.09
N ALA A 178 6.54 -17.91 9.64
CA ALA A 178 7.75 -17.50 10.34
C ALA A 178 8.74 -16.90 9.34
N LEU A 179 9.78 -16.21 9.84
CA LEU A 179 10.86 -15.71 8.99
C LEU A 179 11.67 -16.87 8.42
N THR A 180 12.08 -16.72 7.16
CA THR A 180 13.07 -17.60 6.52
C THR A 180 14.41 -16.87 6.35
N PRO A 181 15.52 -17.59 6.19
CA PRO A 181 16.80 -16.97 5.82
C PRO A 181 16.73 -16.15 4.53
N ALA A 182 15.90 -16.55 3.55
CA ALA A 182 15.78 -15.87 2.27
C ALA A 182 15.18 -14.47 2.41
N ILE A 183 14.06 -14.32 3.13
CA ILE A 183 13.44 -12.99 3.33
C ILE A 183 14.29 -12.10 4.24
N VAL A 184 14.95 -12.68 5.25
CA VAL A 184 15.87 -11.93 6.12
C VAL A 184 17.09 -11.44 5.35
N ARG A 185 17.68 -12.28 4.49
CA ARG A 185 18.77 -11.89 3.59
C ARG A 185 18.33 -10.75 2.68
N TYR A 186 17.18 -10.89 2.02
CA TYR A 186 16.66 -9.84 1.14
C TYR A 186 16.48 -8.50 1.87
N ALA A 187 15.86 -8.53 3.05
CA ALA A 187 15.63 -7.33 3.87
C ALA A 187 16.94 -6.66 4.33
N ALA A 188 17.95 -7.45 4.71
CA ALA A 188 19.22 -6.95 5.25
C ALA A 188 20.22 -6.53 4.17
N ALA A 189 20.18 -7.11 2.98
CA ALA A 189 21.15 -6.86 1.91
C ALA A 189 21.12 -5.40 1.40
N GLY A 190 19.99 -4.71 1.51
CA GLY A 190 19.87 -3.30 1.15
C GLY A 190 20.28 -2.31 2.26
N LEU A 191 20.75 -2.79 3.41
CA LEU A 191 21.11 -1.93 4.54
C LEU A 191 22.52 -1.34 4.37
N SER A 192 22.63 -0.05 4.66
CA SER A 192 23.88 0.71 4.69
C SER A 192 23.77 1.88 5.66
N THR A 193 24.85 2.64 5.85
CA THR A 193 24.82 3.92 6.54
C THR A 193 25.16 5.06 5.58
N ASP A 194 24.55 6.23 5.78
CA ASP A 194 24.99 7.44 5.08
C ASP A 194 26.18 8.11 5.78
N SER A 195 26.67 9.22 5.23
CA SER A 195 27.82 9.96 5.78
C SER A 195 27.58 10.52 7.19
N ALA A 196 26.33 10.62 7.64
CA ALA A 196 25.96 11.04 8.99
C ALA A 196 25.75 9.85 9.95
N GLY A 197 25.93 8.62 9.46
CA GLY A 197 25.74 7.39 10.23
C GLY A 197 24.26 6.96 10.34
N ALA A 198 23.34 7.59 9.61
CA ALA A 198 21.94 7.18 9.61
C ALA A 198 21.74 5.93 8.75
N ILE A 199 20.92 4.99 9.23
CA ILE A 199 20.65 3.74 8.50
C ILE A 199 19.82 4.05 7.25
N ARG A 200 20.31 3.59 6.10
CA ARG A 200 19.63 3.61 4.81
C ARG A 200 19.23 2.19 4.42
N ARG A 201 18.15 2.08 3.65
CA ARG A 201 17.61 0.83 3.14
C ARG A 201 17.23 1.01 1.68
N SER A 202 17.76 0.16 0.80
CA SER A 202 17.39 0.11 -0.63
C SER A 202 16.49 -1.08 -0.98
N THR A 203 16.38 -2.08 -0.09
CA THR A 203 15.47 -3.22 -0.25
C THR A 203 14.28 -3.12 0.70
N HIS A 204 13.09 -3.07 0.14
CA HIS A 204 11.82 -2.89 0.82
C HIS A 204 11.02 -4.19 0.81
N VAL A 205 10.63 -4.64 1.99
CA VAL A 205 9.77 -5.81 2.18
C VAL A 205 8.38 -5.32 2.58
N PHE A 206 7.40 -5.69 1.79
CA PHE A 206 5.98 -5.50 2.06
C PHE A 206 5.45 -6.82 2.62
N ALA A 207 5.37 -6.93 3.94
CA ALA A 207 4.90 -8.14 4.60
C ALA A 207 3.38 -8.14 4.66
N LYS A 208 2.74 -9.06 3.93
CA LYS A 208 1.29 -9.22 3.94
C LYS A 208 0.90 -10.27 4.97
N ILE A 209 0.20 -9.83 6.01
CA ILE A 209 -0.13 -10.63 7.19
C ILE A 209 -1.59 -10.42 7.57
N SER A 210 -2.16 -11.40 8.26
CA SER A 210 -3.48 -11.28 8.88
C SER A 210 -3.43 -11.42 10.40
N ARG A 211 -2.32 -11.89 10.97
CA ARG A 211 -2.23 -12.26 12.40
C ARG A 211 -1.16 -11.49 13.17
N PRO A 212 -1.41 -11.08 14.43
CA PRO A 212 -0.43 -10.37 15.26
C PRO A 212 0.87 -11.16 15.49
N GLU A 213 0.80 -12.48 15.61
CA GLU A 213 1.96 -13.34 15.86
C GLU A 213 2.93 -13.30 14.67
N THR A 214 2.40 -13.40 13.45
CA THR A 214 3.17 -13.26 12.22
C THR A 214 3.68 -11.83 12.04
N ALA A 215 2.84 -10.82 12.32
CA ALA A 215 3.25 -9.43 12.23
C ALA A 215 4.44 -9.11 13.13
N ARG A 216 4.47 -9.65 14.35
CA ARG A 216 5.58 -9.47 15.31
C ARG A 216 6.92 -9.90 14.72
N HIS A 217 6.96 -11.00 13.98
CA HIS A 217 8.19 -11.46 13.33
C HIS A 217 8.75 -10.43 12.34
N PHE A 218 7.89 -9.77 11.56
CA PHE A 218 8.31 -8.77 10.58
C PHE A 218 8.59 -7.39 11.18
N LEU A 219 7.87 -7.04 12.26
CA LEU A 219 8.00 -5.78 12.99
C LEU A 219 9.19 -5.77 13.97
N SER A 220 9.72 -6.93 14.35
CA SER A 220 10.94 -7.05 15.15
C SER A 220 12.20 -7.16 14.26
N PRO A 221 13.40 -6.91 14.81
CA PRO A 221 14.64 -7.22 14.10
C PRO A 221 14.75 -8.73 13.86
N ALA A 222 15.47 -9.12 12.81
CA ALA A 222 15.67 -10.53 12.52
C ALA A 222 16.43 -11.24 13.67
N PRO A 223 16.13 -12.53 13.93
CA PRO A 223 16.81 -13.28 14.97
C PRO A 223 18.34 -13.28 14.79
N ALA A 224 19.05 -13.04 15.90
CA ALA A 224 20.51 -12.96 15.94
C ALA A 224 21.20 -14.14 15.25
N ALA A 225 20.80 -15.37 15.61
CA ALA A 225 21.38 -16.58 15.06
C ALA A 225 21.19 -16.72 13.54
N MET A 226 20.08 -16.22 13.00
CA MET A 226 19.82 -16.23 11.56
C MET A 226 20.73 -15.24 10.83
N LEU A 227 20.90 -14.04 11.39
CA LEU A 227 21.83 -13.03 10.86
C LEU A 227 23.29 -13.51 10.92
N ASP A 228 23.70 -14.10 12.05
CA ASP A 228 25.06 -14.64 12.22
C ASP A 228 25.36 -15.76 11.23
N ALA A 229 24.39 -16.66 11.00
CA ALA A 229 24.52 -17.70 9.98
C ALA A 229 24.65 -17.13 8.57
N LEU A 230 23.86 -16.11 8.21
CA LEU A 230 23.95 -15.44 6.90
C LEU A 230 25.29 -14.73 6.70
N VAL A 231 25.83 -14.08 7.74
CA VAL A 231 27.16 -13.46 7.71
C VAL A 231 28.26 -14.52 7.58
N ALA A 232 28.20 -15.60 8.36
CA ALA A 232 29.17 -16.69 8.30
C ALA A 232 29.19 -17.39 6.92
N GLN A 233 28.04 -17.45 6.25
CA GLN A 233 27.91 -17.99 4.89
C GLN A 233 28.35 -16.99 3.79
N GLY A 234 28.75 -15.76 4.15
CA GLY A 234 29.11 -14.71 3.18
C GLY A 234 27.92 -14.15 2.40
N LYS A 235 26.69 -14.45 2.83
CA LYS A 235 25.45 -13.96 2.20
C LYS A 235 25.08 -12.53 2.62
N LEU A 236 25.61 -12.10 3.77
CA LEU A 236 25.56 -10.73 4.25
C LEU A 236 26.96 -10.31 4.69
N THR A 237 27.26 -9.02 4.57
CA THR A 237 28.43 -8.43 5.21
C THR A 237 28.21 -8.32 6.72
N ALA A 238 29.30 -8.23 7.48
CA ALA A 238 29.23 -7.98 8.92
C ALA A 238 28.48 -6.67 9.25
N GLU A 239 28.66 -5.63 8.43
CA GLU A 239 27.93 -4.36 8.59
C GLU A 239 26.43 -4.55 8.38
N GLN A 240 25.99 -5.18 7.29
CA GLN A 240 24.57 -5.47 7.05
C GLN A 240 23.95 -6.30 8.19
N GLY A 241 24.67 -7.33 8.67
CA GLY A 241 24.23 -8.13 9.81
C GLY A 241 24.08 -7.33 11.10
N ALA A 242 24.99 -6.39 11.37
CA ALA A 242 24.92 -5.50 12.53
C ALA A 242 23.76 -4.48 12.42
N LEU A 243 23.57 -3.89 11.23
CA LEU A 243 22.48 -2.95 10.97
C LEU A 243 21.11 -3.62 11.06
N ALA A 244 20.98 -4.85 10.56
CA ALA A 244 19.73 -5.62 10.58
C ALA A 244 19.18 -5.91 11.99
N ARG A 245 20.03 -5.82 13.02
CA ARG A 245 19.64 -5.96 14.44
C ARG A 245 18.95 -4.72 15.01
N ARG A 246 18.99 -3.60 14.29
CA ARG A 246 18.55 -2.27 14.75
C ARG A 246 17.30 -1.77 14.01
N VAL A 247 16.79 -2.55 13.06
CA VAL A 247 15.65 -2.20 12.21
C VAL A 247 14.69 -3.38 12.13
N PRO A 248 13.39 -3.16 11.88
CA PRO A 248 12.48 -4.27 11.63
C PRO A 248 12.86 -4.99 10.33
N VAL A 249 12.43 -6.24 10.17
CA VAL A 249 12.60 -6.96 8.89
C VAL A 249 11.85 -6.22 7.78
N ALA A 250 10.61 -5.80 8.04
CA ALA A 250 9.77 -5.03 7.13
C ALA A 250 9.34 -3.70 7.76
N GLU A 251 9.38 -2.64 6.95
CA GLU A 251 8.86 -1.31 7.34
C GLU A 251 7.47 -1.04 6.77
N ASP A 252 6.94 -1.98 5.98
CA ASP A 252 5.65 -1.89 5.32
C ASP A 252 4.88 -3.18 5.59
N ILE A 253 3.94 -3.11 6.55
CA ILE A 253 3.08 -4.22 6.93
C ILE A 253 1.72 -4.02 6.28
N THR A 254 1.28 -4.95 5.45
CA THR A 254 -0.07 -4.96 4.90
C THR A 254 -0.94 -5.85 5.76
N VAL A 255 -1.91 -5.26 6.45
CA VAL A 255 -2.96 -6.01 7.16
C VAL A 255 -3.98 -6.48 6.15
N GLU A 256 -3.97 -7.78 5.86
CA GLU A 256 -4.93 -8.43 5.00
C GLU A 256 -6.10 -8.94 5.82
N ALA A 257 -7.22 -8.24 5.69
CA ALA A 257 -8.53 -8.66 6.18
C ALA A 257 -9.18 -9.65 5.19
N ASP A 258 -10.50 -9.82 5.29
CA ASP A 258 -11.24 -10.68 4.39
C ASP A 258 -11.05 -10.29 2.92
N SER A 259 -10.57 -11.23 2.12
CA SER A 259 -10.00 -11.00 0.79
C SER A 259 -10.20 -12.21 -0.13
N GLY A 260 -9.98 -12.01 -1.43
CA GLY A 260 -10.01 -13.11 -2.39
C GLY A 260 -8.74 -13.97 -2.32
N GLY A 261 -8.88 -15.27 -2.54
CA GLY A 261 -7.78 -16.23 -2.38
C GLY A 261 -7.70 -16.77 -0.94
N HIS A 262 -6.49 -17.00 -0.44
CA HIS A 262 -6.29 -17.40 0.96
C HIS A 262 -6.64 -16.27 1.92
N THR A 263 -7.57 -16.52 2.83
CA THR A 263 -8.04 -15.55 3.82
C THR A 263 -8.46 -16.28 5.10
N ASP A 264 -8.22 -15.67 6.25
CA ASP A 264 -8.76 -16.10 7.54
C ASP A 264 -10.05 -15.34 7.92
N LYS A 265 -10.59 -14.54 6.99
CA LYS A 265 -11.88 -13.84 7.06
C LYS A 265 -11.98 -12.83 8.20
N GLN A 266 -10.85 -12.21 8.55
CA GLN A 266 -10.86 -11.17 9.58
C GLN A 266 -11.55 -9.90 9.10
N ALA A 267 -12.29 -9.26 10.00
CA ALA A 267 -12.87 -7.94 9.72
C ALA A 267 -11.79 -6.87 9.81
N LEU A 268 -11.63 -6.05 8.76
CA LEU A 268 -10.59 -5.01 8.70
C LEU A 268 -10.64 -4.07 9.92
N THR A 269 -11.84 -3.67 10.33
CA THR A 269 -12.06 -2.79 11.48
C THR A 269 -11.66 -3.40 12.83
N ALA A 270 -11.51 -4.72 12.91
CA ALA A 270 -11.08 -5.43 14.11
C ALA A 270 -9.56 -5.71 14.08
N VAL A 271 -9.04 -6.22 12.96
CA VAL A 271 -7.63 -6.62 12.87
C VAL A 271 -6.68 -5.44 12.71
N PHE A 272 -7.07 -4.40 11.95
CA PHE A 272 -6.17 -3.29 11.65
C PHE A 272 -5.68 -2.56 12.91
N PRO A 273 -6.56 -2.15 13.86
CA PRO A 273 -6.11 -1.47 15.08
C PRO A 273 -5.14 -2.32 15.91
N VAL A 274 -5.37 -3.63 16.01
CA VAL A 274 -4.51 -4.55 16.77
C VAL A 274 -3.09 -4.58 16.21
N ILE A 275 -2.95 -4.62 14.88
CA ILE A 275 -1.63 -4.60 14.23
C ILE A 275 -0.98 -3.21 14.33
N ALA A 276 -1.76 -2.13 14.24
CA ALA A 276 -1.25 -0.76 14.41
C ALA A 276 -0.70 -0.53 15.83
N GLU A 277 -1.41 -0.98 16.87
CA GLU A 277 -0.94 -0.92 18.26
C GLU A 277 0.31 -1.78 18.47
N LEU A 278 0.36 -2.97 17.88
CA LEU A 278 1.56 -3.81 17.90
C LEU A 278 2.76 -3.12 17.25
N ARG A 279 2.56 -2.44 16.12
CA ARG A 279 3.59 -1.64 15.44
C ARG A 279 4.09 -0.54 16.35
N ASP A 280 3.21 0.22 16.98
CA ASP A 280 3.58 1.31 17.88
C ASP A 280 4.42 0.79 19.06
N ALA A 281 3.95 -0.27 19.73
CA ALA A 281 4.64 -0.86 20.87
C ALA A 281 6.04 -1.40 20.50
N LEU A 282 6.18 -2.05 19.35
CA LEU A 282 7.47 -2.58 18.89
C LEU A 282 8.42 -1.48 18.41
N ALA A 283 7.89 -0.45 17.74
CA ALA A 283 8.70 0.68 17.31
C ALA A 283 9.29 1.43 18.50
N GLU A 284 8.50 1.65 19.56
CA GLU A 284 8.96 2.23 20.82
C GLU A 284 9.98 1.30 21.51
N ALA A 285 9.64 0.02 21.71
CA ALA A 285 10.50 -0.94 22.42
C ALA A 285 11.87 -1.13 21.77
N HIS A 286 11.96 -1.05 20.44
CA HIS A 286 13.20 -1.16 19.70
C HIS A 286 13.86 0.21 19.38
N GLY A 287 13.20 1.31 19.71
CA GLY A 287 13.71 2.67 19.46
C GLY A 287 13.91 2.98 17.98
N TYR A 288 13.03 2.48 17.10
CA TYR A 288 13.15 2.69 15.67
C TYR A 288 13.06 4.18 15.33
N GLN A 289 14.02 4.65 14.53
CA GLN A 289 14.08 6.04 14.07
C GLN A 289 13.40 6.25 12.71
N ARG A 290 13.15 5.16 11.98
CA ARG A 290 12.50 5.16 10.68
C ARG A 290 11.03 4.77 10.84
N PRO A 291 10.12 5.38 10.08
CA PRO A 291 8.70 5.07 10.17
C PRO A 291 8.46 3.62 9.74
N VAL A 292 7.72 2.88 10.57
CA VAL A 292 7.15 1.58 10.23
C VAL A 292 5.69 1.82 9.90
N ARG A 293 5.26 1.45 8.71
CA ARG A 293 3.95 1.76 8.15
C ARG A 293 3.06 0.53 8.17
N VAL A 294 1.78 0.76 8.45
CA VAL A 294 0.75 -0.28 8.42
C VAL A 294 -0.27 0.09 7.36
N GLY A 295 -0.32 -0.68 6.27
CA GLY A 295 -1.33 -0.56 5.22
C GLY A 295 -2.48 -1.55 5.41
N ALA A 296 -3.53 -1.38 4.61
CA ALA A 296 -4.75 -2.18 4.67
C ALA A 296 -5.06 -2.88 3.35
N ALA A 297 -5.52 -4.13 3.41
CA ALA A 297 -6.04 -4.92 2.30
C ALA A 297 -7.29 -5.69 2.71
N GLY A 298 -8.04 -6.19 1.72
CA GLY A 298 -9.29 -6.93 1.93
C GLY A 298 -10.52 -6.00 1.96
N GLY A 299 -11.54 -6.33 1.15
CA GLY A 299 -12.77 -5.52 1.05
C GLY A 299 -12.65 -4.14 0.38
N LEU A 300 -11.49 -3.78 -0.19
CA LEU A 300 -11.22 -2.44 -0.73
C LEU A 300 -11.65 -2.27 -2.20
N GLY A 301 -12.93 -2.53 -2.51
CA GLY A 301 -13.47 -2.46 -3.87
C GLY A 301 -14.16 -1.14 -4.25
N THR A 302 -14.27 -0.16 -3.36
CA THR A 302 -15.01 1.09 -3.61
C THR A 302 -14.28 2.31 -3.01
N PRO A 303 -14.55 3.54 -3.49
CA PRO A 303 -14.01 4.75 -2.86
C PRO A 303 -14.36 4.87 -1.37
N ARG A 304 -15.53 4.38 -0.96
CA ARG A 304 -15.95 4.40 0.45
C ARG A 304 -15.15 3.44 1.32
N SER A 305 -14.89 2.21 0.84
CA SER A 305 -14.07 1.25 1.60
C SER A 305 -12.61 1.68 1.67
N VAL A 306 -12.07 2.28 0.61
CA VAL A 306 -10.74 2.91 0.62
C VAL A 306 -10.67 4.08 1.62
N ALA A 307 -11.65 4.98 1.61
CA ALA A 307 -11.73 6.08 2.58
C ALA A 307 -11.88 5.59 4.03
N ALA A 308 -12.60 4.49 4.25
CA ALA A 308 -12.71 3.86 5.56
C ALA A 308 -11.35 3.29 6.03
N ALA A 309 -10.59 2.65 5.15
CA ALA A 309 -9.25 2.15 5.48
C ALA A 309 -8.29 3.30 5.87
N PHE A 310 -8.28 4.40 5.12
CA PHE A 310 -7.48 5.57 5.49
C PHE A 310 -7.95 6.20 6.81
N SER A 311 -9.26 6.24 7.06
CA SER A 311 -9.82 6.71 8.34
C SER A 311 -9.42 5.85 9.53
N LEU A 312 -9.12 4.56 9.33
CA LEU A 312 -8.57 3.68 10.38
C LEU A 312 -7.10 3.94 10.67
N GLY A 313 -6.42 4.76 9.86
CA GLY A 313 -4.98 5.07 9.99
C GLY A 313 -4.08 4.28 9.03
N ALA A 314 -4.62 3.67 7.97
CA ALA A 314 -3.81 2.98 6.97
C ALA A 314 -2.82 3.94 6.30
N ALA A 315 -1.54 3.59 6.32
CA ALA A 315 -0.48 4.33 5.64
C ALA A 315 -0.64 4.26 4.11
N TYR A 316 -1.12 3.11 3.62
CA TYR A 316 -1.43 2.83 2.22
C TYR A 316 -2.55 1.80 2.13
N VAL A 317 -3.15 1.67 0.95
CA VAL A 317 -4.15 0.63 0.66
C VAL A 317 -3.63 -0.35 -0.39
N LEU A 318 -4.06 -1.60 -0.31
CA LEU A 318 -3.77 -2.63 -1.29
C LEU A 318 -5.06 -3.21 -1.86
N THR A 319 -5.10 -3.33 -3.18
CA THR A 319 -6.22 -3.96 -3.91
C THR A 319 -5.79 -5.25 -4.61
N GLY A 320 -6.73 -6.19 -4.73
CA GLY A 320 -6.54 -7.50 -5.35
C GLY A 320 -7.66 -7.82 -6.32
N SER A 321 -8.82 -8.27 -5.82
CA SER A 321 -9.94 -8.77 -6.63
C SER A 321 -10.38 -7.84 -7.78
N VAL A 322 -10.43 -6.52 -7.52
CA VAL A 322 -10.78 -5.53 -8.57
C VAL A 322 -9.75 -5.44 -9.69
N ASN A 323 -8.48 -5.76 -9.42
CA ASN A 323 -7.42 -5.74 -10.43
C ASN A 323 -7.44 -7.02 -11.28
N GLN A 324 -8.06 -8.09 -10.79
CA GLN A 324 -8.19 -9.34 -11.54
C GLN A 324 -9.15 -9.19 -12.74
N SER A 325 -10.10 -8.27 -12.69
CA SER A 325 -10.98 -7.94 -13.82
C SER A 325 -10.38 -6.91 -14.79
N ALA A 326 -9.22 -6.32 -14.48
CA ALA A 326 -8.57 -5.33 -15.32
C ALA A 326 -8.12 -5.92 -16.67
N VAL A 327 -8.03 -5.08 -17.71
CA VAL A 327 -7.68 -5.54 -19.06
C VAL A 327 -6.26 -6.11 -19.10
N GLU A 328 -5.37 -5.59 -18.26
CA GLU A 328 -3.98 -5.97 -18.10
C GLU A 328 -3.80 -7.30 -17.34
N SER A 329 -4.81 -7.76 -16.60
CA SER A 329 -4.69 -8.98 -15.79
C SER A 329 -4.51 -10.24 -16.65
N GLY A 330 -3.87 -11.26 -16.10
CA GLY A 330 -3.63 -12.54 -16.76
C GLY A 330 -4.84 -13.48 -16.78
N LEU A 331 -5.99 -13.05 -16.26
CA LEU A 331 -7.21 -13.85 -16.28
C LEU A 331 -7.76 -13.96 -17.72
N SER A 332 -8.41 -15.09 -18.04
CA SER A 332 -9.08 -15.27 -19.33
C SER A 332 -10.16 -14.21 -19.56
N ALA A 333 -10.44 -13.89 -20.83
CA ALA A 333 -11.50 -12.94 -21.18
C ALA A 333 -12.87 -13.38 -20.62
N GLU A 334 -13.12 -14.69 -20.58
CA GLU A 334 -14.32 -15.25 -19.96
C GLU A 334 -14.35 -15.01 -18.46
N GLY A 335 -13.27 -15.29 -17.73
CA GLY A 335 -13.19 -15.04 -16.29
C GLY A 335 -13.35 -13.56 -15.95
N LYS A 336 -12.79 -12.65 -16.76
CA LYS A 336 -12.98 -11.20 -16.59
C LYS A 336 -14.44 -10.78 -16.76
N ARG A 337 -15.17 -11.35 -17.73
CA ARG A 337 -16.61 -11.11 -17.88
C ARG A 337 -17.40 -11.62 -16.69
N MET A 338 -17.09 -12.82 -16.20
CA MET A 338 -17.72 -13.36 -14.99
C MET A 338 -17.48 -12.47 -13.77
N LEU A 339 -16.26 -11.98 -13.57
CA LEU A 339 -15.94 -11.05 -12.48
C LEU A 339 -16.65 -9.69 -12.61
N ALA A 340 -16.94 -9.24 -13.84
CA ALA A 340 -17.70 -8.00 -14.06
C ALA A 340 -19.19 -8.13 -13.70
N GLU A 341 -19.72 -9.35 -13.70
CA GLU A 341 -21.12 -9.67 -13.34
C GLU A 341 -21.27 -10.08 -11.87
N ALA A 342 -20.17 -10.45 -11.20
CA ALA A 342 -20.19 -10.94 -9.82
C ALA A 342 -20.67 -9.87 -8.82
N ALA A 343 -21.59 -10.27 -7.94
CA ALA A 343 -22.05 -9.52 -6.80
C ALA A 343 -21.42 -10.02 -5.49
N MET A 344 -21.66 -9.27 -4.40
CA MET A 344 -21.12 -9.58 -3.07
C MET A 344 -21.48 -11.00 -2.57
N ALA A 345 -22.63 -11.53 -2.99
CA ALA A 345 -23.10 -12.86 -2.56
C ALA A 345 -22.60 -14.02 -3.43
N ASP A 346 -21.87 -13.74 -4.52
CA ASP A 346 -21.44 -14.75 -5.50
C ASP A 346 -20.04 -15.31 -5.19
N VAL A 347 -19.52 -15.05 -4.00
CA VAL A 347 -18.23 -15.54 -3.51
C VAL A 347 -18.43 -16.43 -2.29
N VAL A 348 -17.63 -17.50 -2.20
CA VAL A 348 -17.72 -18.48 -1.11
C VAL A 348 -16.34 -19.04 -0.81
N MET A 349 -16.15 -19.53 0.42
CA MET A 349 -14.96 -20.31 0.78
C MET A 349 -15.00 -21.67 0.08
N ALA A 350 -13.84 -22.10 -0.42
CA ALA A 350 -13.64 -23.44 -0.96
C ALA A 350 -12.28 -23.98 -0.46
N PRO A 351 -12.10 -25.31 -0.42
CA PRO A 351 -10.81 -25.90 -0.06
C PRO A 351 -9.67 -25.41 -0.97
N ALA A 352 -8.54 -25.03 -0.38
CA ALA A 352 -7.35 -24.60 -1.11
C ALA A 352 -6.45 -25.81 -1.45
N ALA A 353 -5.85 -25.82 -2.64
CA ALA A 353 -5.08 -26.98 -3.11
C ALA A 353 -3.74 -27.20 -2.38
N ASP A 354 -3.12 -26.13 -1.89
CA ASP A 354 -1.78 -26.11 -1.27
C ASP A 354 -1.77 -26.52 0.21
N MET A 355 -2.93 -26.51 0.86
CA MET A 355 -3.12 -26.96 2.25
C MET A 355 -4.39 -27.80 2.41
N PHE A 356 -4.82 -28.50 1.36
CA PHE A 356 -6.10 -29.22 1.32
C PHE A 356 -6.28 -30.17 2.50
N GLU A 357 -5.22 -30.88 2.90
CA GLU A 357 -5.24 -31.83 4.01
C GLU A 357 -5.35 -31.17 5.39
N GLN A 358 -5.13 -29.86 5.49
CA GLN A 358 -5.16 -29.09 6.74
C GLN A 358 -6.51 -28.38 7.00
N GLY A 359 -7.43 -28.44 6.04
CA GLY A 359 -8.77 -27.81 6.10
C GLY A 359 -8.80 -26.37 5.61
#